data_AF-A0AA39D8D1-F1
#
_entry.id   AF-A0AA39D8D1-F1
#
_cell.length_a   1.000
_cell.length_b   1.000
_cell.length_c   1.000
_cell.angle_alpha   90.00
_cell.angle_beta   90.00
_cell.angle_gamma   90.00
#
_symmetry.space_group_name_H-M   'P 1'
#
loop_
_entity.id
_entity.type
_entity.pdbx_description
1 polymer ?
#
loop_
_entity_poly.entity_id
_entity_poly.type
_entity_poly.pdbx_seq_one_letter_code
_entity_poly.pdbx_strand_id
1 'polypeptide(L)'
;MEEKKEEENKLNKETKEGDVAQKIVVYQHTNKTIKVAIICNHQRTVSKSYAAQMTRLTEKIHELKGVLNRLKTDLARAKKGKPPLKDADGKRRNLTPEA
;
A
#
# COMPACT_ATOMS: atom_id res chain seq x y z
N MET A 1 19.98 28.91 -0.95
CA MET A 1 18.51 29.09 -0.94
C MET A 1 17.83 28.37 -2.12
N GLU A 2 18.51 28.16 -3.24
CA GLU A 2 17.96 27.46 -4.41
C GLU A 2 17.64 25.97 -4.18
N GLU A 3 18.47 25.22 -3.45
CA GLU A 3 18.24 23.79 -3.18
C GLU A 3 16.93 23.52 -2.42
N LYS A 4 16.55 24.39 -1.47
CA LYS A 4 15.26 24.28 -0.75
C LYS A 4 14.07 24.44 -1.70
N LYS A 5 14.19 25.28 -2.72
CA LYS A 5 13.14 25.60 -3.69
C LYS A 5 12.95 24.45 -4.70
N GLU A 6 14.04 23.76 -5.04
CA GLU A 6 14.00 22.60 -5.94
C GLU A 6 13.37 21.36 -5.27
N GLU A 7 13.61 21.17 -3.97
CA GLU A 7 12.99 20.08 -3.20
C GLU A 7 11.51 20.31 -2.91
N GLU A 8 11.10 21.55 -2.66
CA GLU A 8 9.68 21.91 -2.51
C GLU A 8 8.93 21.69 -3.84
N ASN A 9 9.57 21.98 -4.97
CA ASN A 9 9.06 21.66 -6.30
C ASN A 9 8.93 20.14 -6.52
N LYS A 10 9.87 19.33 -6.01
CA LYS A 10 9.83 17.87 -6.12
C LYS A 10 8.69 17.26 -5.29
N LEU A 11 8.52 17.72 -4.05
CA LEU A 11 7.40 17.33 -3.18
C LEU A 11 6.04 17.71 -3.81
N ASN A 12 5.95 18.92 -4.34
CA ASN A 12 4.74 19.41 -5.01
C ASN A 12 4.46 18.60 -6.29
N LYS A 13 5.49 18.23 -7.06
CA LYS A 13 5.33 17.40 -8.27
C LYS A 13 4.88 15.97 -7.95
N GLU A 14 5.39 15.36 -6.89
CA GLU A 14 5.12 13.97 -6.49
C GLU A 14 3.81 13.78 -5.71
N THR A 15 3.16 14.87 -5.25
CA THR A 15 1.89 14.83 -4.50
C THR A 15 0.68 15.40 -5.26
N LYS A 16 0.86 15.79 -6.52
CA LYS A 16 -0.21 16.31 -7.39
C LYS A 16 -1.33 15.30 -7.62
N GLU A 17 -0.98 14.03 -7.79
CA GLU A 17 -1.92 12.94 -8.09
C GLU A 17 -1.86 11.85 -7.01
N GLY A 18 -2.93 11.06 -6.89
CA GLY A 18 -3.02 9.95 -5.94
C GLY A 18 -3.90 10.24 -4.72
N ASP A 19 -4.24 9.15 -4.02
CA ASP A 19 -5.05 9.16 -2.82
C ASP A 19 -4.32 9.84 -1.65
N VAL A 20 -5.06 10.34 -0.66
CA VAL A 20 -4.50 11.03 0.52
C VAL A 20 -3.46 10.16 1.23
N ALA A 21 -3.66 8.84 1.29
CA ALA A 21 -2.68 7.91 1.86
C ALA A 21 -1.34 7.92 1.11
N GLN A 22 -1.38 8.02 -0.23
CA GLN A 22 -0.17 8.08 -1.06
C GLN A 22 0.57 9.41 -0.85
N LYS A 23 -0.16 10.53 -0.73
CA LYS A 23 0.42 11.84 -0.45
C LYS A 23 1.11 11.89 0.92
N ILE A 24 0.54 11.22 1.93
CA ILE A 24 1.15 11.09 3.26
C ILE A 24 2.47 10.30 3.18
N VAL A 25 2.54 9.22 2.41
CA VAL A 25 3.78 8.45 2.23
C VAL A 25 4.88 9.31 1.61
N VAL A 26 4.55 10.08 0.57
CA VAL A 26 5.52 10.99 -0.10
C VAL A 26 6.03 12.06 0.87
N TYR A 27 5.12 12.69 1.63
CA TYR A 27 5.49 13.68 2.65
C TYR A 27 6.37 13.09 3.77
N GLN A 28 6.02 11.91 4.27
CA GLN A 28 6.80 11.23 5.30
C GLN A 28 8.17 10.77 4.80
N HIS A 29 8.24 10.28 3.56
CA HIS A 29 9.48 9.87 2.92
C HIS A 29 10.43 11.07 2.78
N THR A 30 9.99 12.14 2.13
CA THR A 30 10.78 13.37 1.94
C THR A 30 11.24 14.00 3.25
N ASN A 31 10.39 14.07 4.28
CA ASN A 31 10.79 14.63 5.58
C ASN A 31 11.77 13.74 6.37
N LYS A 32 11.66 12.41 6.26
CA LYS A 32 12.58 11.47 6.92
C LYS A 32 13.93 11.40 6.23
N THR A 33 13.97 11.29 4.90
CA THR A 33 15.20 11.00 4.17
C THR A 33 15.98 12.24 3.77
N ILE A 34 15.34 13.41 3.58
CA ILE A 34 16.03 14.54 2.93
C ILE A 34 16.54 15.60 3.92
N LYS A 35 15.79 15.94 4.99
CA LYS A 35 16.13 17.14 5.80
C LYS A 35 16.43 16.91 7.28
N VAL A 36 15.64 16.12 8.00
CA VAL A 36 15.73 16.12 9.48
C VAL A 36 16.61 14.99 10.02
N ALA A 37 16.50 13.78 9.48
CA ALA A 37 17.23 12.64 10.05
C ALA A 37 18.71 12.61 9.65
N ILE A 38 19.05 13.02 8.42
CA ILE A 38 20.43 13.05 7.92
C ILE A 38 21.23 14.22 8.51
N ILE A 39 20.65 15.43 8.55
CA ILE A 39 21.36 16.65 9.03
C ILE A 39 21.44 16.70 10.57
N CYS A 40 20.42 16.25 11.31
CA CYS A 40 20.42 16.31 12.79
C CYS A 40 21.02 15.05 13.47
N ASN A 41 21.66 14.14 12.72
CA ASN A 41 22.23 12.89 13.25
C ASN A 41 21.25 12.09 14.14
N HIS A 42 19.95 12.15 13.84
CA HIS A 42 18.94 11.38 14.57
C HIS A 42 18.83 10.00 13.91
N GLN A 43 19.89 9.18 14.05
CA GLN A 43 19.81 7.76 13.73
C GLN A 43 18.79 7.12 14.67
N ARG A 44 17.65 6.70 14.11
CA ARG A 44 16.67 5.91 14.86
C ARG A 44 17.16 4.47 14.95
N THR A 45 17.20 3.94 16.16
CA THR A 45 17.41 2.51 16.38
C THR A 45 16.17 1.76 15.90
N VAL A 46 16.38 0.69 15.13
CA VAL A 46 15.30 -0.19 14.70
C VAL A 46 14.68 -0.83 15.94
N SER A 47 13.36 -0.78 16.08
CA SER A 47 12.69 -1.40 17.22
C SER A 47 12.88 -2.92 17.17
N LYS A 48 13.00 -3.57 18.34
CA LYS A 48 13.14 -5.04 18.43
C LYS A 48 12.01 -5.79 17.71
N SER A 49 10.83 -5.18 17.60
CA SER A 49 9.64 -5.74 16.95
C SER A 49 9.50 -5.39 15.46
N TYR A 50 10.42 -4.62 14.87
CA TYR A 50 10.30 -4.13 13.50
C TYR A 50 10.12 -5.28 12.49
N ALA A 51 10.97 -6.32 12.58
CA ALA A 51 10.89 -7.47 11.69
C ALA A 51 9.52 -8.16 11.79
N ALA A 52 9.01 -8.38 13.00
CA ALA A 52 7.70 -8.99 13.22
C ALA A 52 6.55 -8.14 12.65
N GLN A 53 6.63 -6.81 12.76
CA GLN A 53 5.65 -5.90 12.17
C GLN A 53 5.69 -5.96 10.64
N MET A 54 6.89 -5.95 10.03
CA MET A 54 7.06 -6.06 8.58
C MET A 54 6.55 -7.39 8.02
N THR A 55 6.79 -8.50 8.72
CA THR A 55 6.26 -9.82 8.33
C THR A 55 4.73 -9.79 8.30
N ARG A 56 4.07 -9.32 9.37
CA ARG A 56 2.59 -9.23 9.44
C ARG A 56 2.00 -8.35 8.34
N LEU A 57 2.64 -7.21 8.04
CA LEU A 57 2.20 -6.34 6.95
C LEU A 57 2.34 -7.04 5.59
N THR A 58 3.46 -7.72 5.36
CA THR A 58 3.72 -8.47 4.12
C THR A 58 2.69 -9.57 3.93
N GLU A 59 2.41 -10.36 4.97
CA GLU A 59 1.38 -11.40 4.96
C GLU A 59 0.01 -10.84 4.59
N LYS A 60 -0.38 -9.71 5.20
CA LYS A 60 -1.66 -9.06 4.88
C LYS A 60 -1.72 -8.57 3.43
N ILE A 61 -0.61 -8.05 2.89
CA ILE A 61 -0.51 -7.66 1.48
C ILE A 61 -0.71 -8.88 0.57
N HIS A 62 -0.10 -10.02 0.90
CA HIS A 62 -0.26 -11.25 0.11
C HIS A 62 -1.71 -11.78 0.15
N GLU A 63 -2.35 -11.76 1.32
CA GLU A 63 -3.76 -12.11 1.49
C GLU A 63 -4.66 -11.23 0.61
N LEU A 64 -4.50 -9.90 0.69
CA LEU A 64 -5.27 -8.94 -0.10
C LEU A 64 -5.04 -9.09 -1.60
N LYS A 65 -3.80 -9.36 -2.04
CA LYS A 65 -3.50 -9.69 -3.45
C LYS A 65 -4.23 -10.96 -3.89
N GLY A 66 -4.30 -11.96 -3.03
CA GLY A 66 -5.07 -13.19 -3.26
C GLY A 66 -6.55 -12.91 -3.47
N VAL A 67 -7.16 -12.11 -2.59
CA VAL A 67 -8.57 -11.68 -2.70
C VAL A 67 -8.80 -10.90 -4.00
N LEU A 68 -7.93 -9.93 -4.31
CA LEU A 68 -8.03 -9.13 -5.53
C LEU A 68 -8.01 -9.99 -6.81
N ASN A 69 -7.11 -10.97 -6.89
CA ASN A 69 -7.03 -11.87 -8.03
C ASN A 69 -8.30 -12.71 -8.19
N ARG A 70 -8.85 -13.23 -7.08
CA ARG A 70 -10.11 -13.97 -7.08
C ARG A 70 -11.26 -13.10 -7.58
N LEU A 71 -11.41 -11.89 -7.05
CA LEU A 71 -12.45 -10.94 -7.46
C LEU A 71 -12.32 -10.58 -8.95
N LYS A 72 -11.10 -10.38 -9.47
CA LYS A 72 -10.88 -10.16 -10.91
C LYS A 72 -11.35 -11.35 -11.75
N THR A 73 -11.07 -12.58 -11.33
CA THR A 73 -11.54 -13.79 -12.01
C THR A 73 -13.06 -13.88 -12.00
N ASP A 74 -13.70 -13.65 -10.85
CA ASP A 74 -15.15 -13.72 -10.71
C ASP A 74 -15.84 -12.61 -11.52
N LEU A 75 -15.29 -11.40 -11.55
CA LEU A 75 -15.72 -10.30 -12.43
C LEU A 75 -15.67 -10.72 -13.91
N ALA A 76 -14.55 -11.31 -14.35
CA ALA A 76 -14.41 -11.76 -15.74
C ALA A 76 -15.40 -12.88 -16.11
N ARG A 77 -15.78 -13.74 -15.15
CA ARG A 77 -16.81 -14.78 -15.34
C ARG A 77 -18.21 -14.18 -15.36
N ALA A 78 -18.51 -13.26 -14.46
CA ALA A 78 -19.78 -12.55 -14.42
C ALA A 78 -20.04 -11.78 -15.73
N LYS A 79 -19.02 -11.10 -16.28
CA LYS A 79 -19.08 -10.47 -17.61
C LYS A 79 -19.40 -11.44 -18.75
N LYS A 80 -19.12 -12.73 -18.57
CA LYS A 80 -19.43 -13.81 -19.53
C LYS A 80 -20.72 -14.56 -19.17
N GLY A 81 -21.52 -14.07 -18.21
CA GLY A 81 -22.72 -14.74 -17.71
C GLY A 81 -22.45 -16.02 -16.92
N LYS A 82 -21.19 -16.30 -16.56
CA LYS A 82 -20.78 -17.49 -15.83
C LYS A 82 -20.81 -17.20 -14.32
N PRO A 83 -21.26 -18.16 -13.49
CA PRO A 83 -21.29 -18.00 -12.04
C PRO A 83 -19.87 -17.88 -11.45
N PRO A 84 -19.70 -17.34 -10.23
CA PRO A 84 -18.42 -17.32 -9.52
C PRO A 84 -17.80 -18.71 -9.35
N LEU A 85 -16.49 -18.77 -9.10
CA LEU A 85 -15.82 -20.05 -8.82
C LEU A 85 -16.30 -20.62 -7.49
N LYS A 86 -16.01 -21.90 -7.23
CA LYS A 86 -16.28 -22.49 -5.92
C LYS A 86 -15.12 -22.21 -4.98
N ASP A 87 -15.42 -22.10 -3.70
CA ASP A 87 -14.44 -21.98 -2.62
C ASP A 87 -13.71 -23.31 -2.41
N ALA A 88 -12.72 -23.33 -1.52
CA ALA A 88 -12.04 -24.57 -1.14
C ALA A 88 -13.04 -25.62 -0.62
N ASP A 89 -14.12 -25.18 0.00
CA ASP A 89 -15.23 -26.01 0.51
C ASP A 89 -16.27 -26.41 -0.55
N GLY A 90 -16.03 -26.12 -1.83
CA GLY A 90 -16.93 -26.49 -2.93
C GLY A 90 -18.24 -25.69 -3.00
N LYS A 91 -18.45 -24.73 -2.08
CA LYS A 91 -19.58 -23.79 -2.08
C LYS A 91 -19.35 -22.66 -3.08
N ARG A 92 -20.43 -22.06 -3.58
CA ARG A 92 -20.34 -20.84 -4.40
C ARG A 92 -19.99 -19.66 -3.49
N ARG A 93 -18.99 -18.88 -3.90
CA ARG A 93 -18.49 -17.77 -3.10
C ARG A 93 -19.57 -16.71 -2.92
N ASN A 94 -19.75 -16.27 -1.68
CA ASN A 94 -20.57 -15.10 -1.39
C ASN A 94 -19.77 -13.84 -1.78
N LEU A 95 -20.32 -13.02 -2.68
CA LEU A 95 -19.66 -11.79 -3.16
C LEU A 95 -20.03 -10.56 -2.32
N THR A 96 -20.67 -10.75 -1.18
CA THR A 96 -21.05 -9.66 -0.29
C THR A 96 -19.82 -9.16 0.50
N PRO A 97 -19.68 -7.85 0.70
CA PRO A 97 -18.50 -7.26 1.33
C PRO A 97 -18.37 -7.52 2.85
N GLU A 98 -19.28 -8.29 3.45
CA GLU A 98 -19.31 -8.59 4.89
C GLU A 98 -18.85 -10.01 5.27
N ALA A 99 -18.43 -10.83 4.30
CA ALA A 99 -18.05 -12.24 4.51
C ALA A 99 -16.53 -12.45 4.67
#